data_AF-A0A6P0TBS6-F1
#
_entry.id   AF-A0A6P0TBS6-F1
#
_cell.length_a   1.000
_cell.length_b   1.000
_cell.length_c   1.000
_cell.angle_alpha   90.00
_cell.angle_beta   90.00
_cell.angle_gamma   90.00
#
_symmetry.space_group_name_H-M   'P 1'
#
loop_
_entity.id
_entity.type
_entity.pdbx_description
1 polymer ?
#
loop_
_entity_poly.entity_id
_entity_poly.type
_entity_poly.pdbx_seq_one_letter_code
_entity_poly.pdbx_strand_id
1 'polypeptide(L)'
;MIATINQTESDLQNITQSSSPDIAALEQIAIATQQAETNLNILELNNADLKGLRSRFQQFYGNISNDAQTIVTAHAEQDMETAESAYQRLETTFAQQETLVNSINQYCSEGYPE
;
A
#
# COMPACT_ATOMS: atom_id res chain seq x y z
N MET A 1 3.07 9.97 -6.92
CA MET A 1 2.02 9.00 -6.52
C MET A 1 2.10 7.76 -7.40
N ILE A 2 1.80 7.80 -8.71
CA ILE A 2 1.92 6.62 -9.60
C ILE A 2 3.34 6.04 -9.65
N ALA A 3 4.38 6.88 -9.72
CA ALA A 3 5.76 6.40 -9.68
C ALA A 3 6.13 5.71 -8.35
N THR A 4 5.59 6.18 -7.23
CA THR A 4 5.77 5.57 -5.90
C THR A 4 5.06 4.22 -5.84
N ILE A 5 3.83 4.15 -6.36
CA ILE A 5 3.04 2.91 -6.45
C ILE A 5 3.78 1.84 -7.26
N ASN A 6 4.28 2.20 -8.45
CA ASN A 6 4.99 1.25 -9.32
C ASN A 6 6.31 0.77 -8.71
N GLN A 7 7.01 1.65 -7.96
CA GLN A 7 8.23 1.28 -7.25
C GLN A 7 7.93 0.34 -6.08
N THR A 8 6.91 0.67 -5.28
CA THR A 8 6.44 -0.18 -4.18
C THR A 8 6.01 -1.56 -4.68
N GLU A 9 5.31 -1.63 -5.82
CA GLU A 9 4.88 -2.89 -6.43
C GLU A 9 6.06 -3.77 -6.89
N SER A 10 7.08 -3.16 -7.50
CA SER A 10 8.31 -3.86 -7.89
C SER A 10 9.09 -4.36 -6.67
N ASP A 11 9.20 -3.55 -5.62
CA ASP A 11 9.95 -3.90 -4.41
C ASP A 11 9.25 -5.04 -3.65
N LEU A 12 7.92 -5.07 -3.63
CA LEU A 12 7.16 -6.16 -3.03
C LEU A 12 7.15 -7.45 -3.82
N GLN A 13 7.09 -7.41 -5.15
CA GLN A 13 7.26 -8.62 -5.95
C GLN A 13 8.62 -9.27 -5.70
N ASN A 14 9.66 -8.46 -5.50
CA ASN A 14 10.99 -8.97 -5.14
C ASN A 14 11.00 -9.59 -3.73
N ILE A 15 10.29 -9.00 -2.78
CA ILE A 15 10.23 -9.51 -1.39
C ILE A 15 9.41 -10.80 -1.32
N THR A 16 8.26 -10.91 -2.00
CA THR A 16 7.39 -12.11 -1.94
C THR A 16 7.95 -13.30 -2.71
N GLN A 17 8.85 -13.07 -3.68
CA GLN A 17 9.52 -14.13 -4.44
C GLN A 17 10.86 -14.59 -3.84
N SER A 18 11.38 -13.90 -2.83
CA SER A 18 12.68 -14.21 -2.22
C SER A 18 12.52 -15.12 -0.99
N SER A 19 13.39 -16.11 -0.86
CA SER A 19 13.43 -17.02 0.31
C SER A 19 13.90 -16.34 1.61
N SER A 20 14.31 -15.08 1.53
CA SER A 20 14.58 -14.23 2.68
C SER A 20 13.99 -12.83 2.43
N PRO A 21 13.16 -12.33 3.35
CA PRO A 21 12.68 -10.96 3.39
C PRO A 21 13.80 -9.93 3.28
N ASP A 22 13.72 -9.02 2.31
CA ASP A 22 14.55 -7.80 2.32
C ASP A 22 13.94 -6.79 3.30
N ILE A 23 14.41 -6.83 4.54
CA ILE A 23 13.95 -5.98 5.63
C ILE A 23 14.14 -4.49 5.31
N ALA A 24 15.22 -4.12 4.62
CA ALA A 24 15.47 -2.72 4.24
C ALA A 24 14.44 -2.25 3.20
N ALA A 25 14.08 -3.11 2.24
CA ALA A 25 13.03 -2.82 1.28
C ALA A 25 11.66 -2.67 1.97
N LEU A 26 11.33 -3.53 2.95
CA LEU A 26 10.09 -3.42 3.73
C LEU A 26 10.00 -2.11 4.52
N GLU A 27 11.09 -1.66 5.14
CA GLU A 27 11.13 -0.37 5.83
C GLU A 27 10.87 0.79 4.86
N GLN A 28 11.47 0.77 3.66
CA GLN A 28 11.22 1.78 2.63
C GLN A 28 9.76 1.77 2.16
N ILE A 29 9.17 0.59 1.99
CA ILE A 29 7.75 0.43 1.65
C ILE A 29 6.85 1.04 2.73
N ALA A 30 7.13 0.75 4.00
CA ALA A 30 6.37 1.30 5.11
C ALA A 30 6.40 2.83 5.14
N ILE A 31 7.57 3.42 4.93
CA ILE A 31 7.76 4.88 4.87
C ILE A 31 7.01 5.48 3.67
N ALA A 32 7.21 4.91 2.48
CA ALA A 32 6.62 5.41 1.24
C ALA A 32 5.08 5.37 1.28
N THR A 33 4.50 4.29 1.80
CA THR A 33 3.04 4.13 1.90
C THR A 33 2.46 5.02 3.00
N GLN A 34 3.14 5.20 4.12
CA GLN A 34 2.72 6.16 5.15
C GLN A 34 2.76 7.60 4.65
N GLN A 35 3.75 7.95 3.83
CA GLN A 35 3.79 9.25 3.18
C GLN A 35 2.70 9.41 2.11
N ALA A 36 2.38 8.35 1.36
CA ALA A 36 1.26 8.35 0.42
C ALA A 36 -0.09 8.57 1.14
N GLU A 37 -0.32 7.88 2.25
CA GLU A 37 -1.50 8.06 3.11
C GLU A 37 -1.60 9.50 3.64
N THR A 38 -0.49 10.05 4.14
CA THR A 38 -0.42 11.43 4.63
C THR A 38 -0.73 12.44 3.53
N ASN A 39 -0.14 12.26 2.34
CA ASN A 39 -0.40 13.13 1.20
C ASN A 39 -1.87 13.09 0.78
N LEU A 40 -2.53 11.93 0.85
CA LEU A 40 -3.96 11.81 0.59
C LEU A 40 -4.80 12.55 1.62
N ASN A 41 -4.44 12.51 2.90
CA ASN A 41 -5.15 13.22 3.96
C ASN A 41 -5.18 14.75 3.76
N ILE A 42 -4.14 15.30 3.11
CA ILE A 42 -4.02 16.75 2.87
C ILE A 42 -4.90 17.20 1.68
N LEU A 43 -5.34 16.27 0.82
CA LEU A 43 -6.20 16.61 -0.31
C LEU A 43 -7.60 16.98 0.17
N GLU A 44 -7.96 18.25 0.06
CA GLU A 44 -9.33 18.71 0.22
C GLU A 44 -10.14 18.32 -1.02
N LEU A 45 -11.10 17.43 -0.81
CA LEU A 45 -11.98 16.92 -1.86
C LEU A 45 -13.40 17.37 -1.55
N ASN A 46 -14.10 17.89 -2.55
CA ASN A 46 -15.51 18.29 -2.41
C ASN A 46 -16.48 17.24 -2.97
N ASN A 47 -16.03 16.48 -3.97
CA ASN A 47 -16.80 15.39 -4.59
C ASN A 47 -16.86 14.15 -3.65
N ALA A 48 -18.05 13.57 -3.50
CA ALA A 48 -18.28 12.43 -2.61
C ALA A 48 -17.60 11.14 -3.09
N ASP A 49 -17.55 10.91 -4.40
CA ASP A 49 -16.89 9.75 -5.00
C ASP A 49 -15.37 9.82 -4.82
N LEU A 50 -14.79 11.02 -5.00
CA LEU A 50 -13.37 11.26 -4.71
C LEU A 50 -13.03 11.07 -3.23
N LYS A 51 -13.91 11.49 -2.31
CA LYS A 51 -13.74 11.20 -0.87
C LYS A 51 -13.75 9.70 -0.60
N GLY A 52 -14.67 8.96 -1.24
CA GLY A 52 -14.75 7.51 -1.14
C GLY A 52 -13.49 6.81 -1.64
N LEU A 53 -13.00 7.22 -2.82
CA LEU A 53 -11.74 6.72 -3.38
C LEU A 53 -10.57 7.03 -2.46
N ARG A 54 -10.45 8.27 -1.97
CA ARG A 54 -9.41 8.67 -1.01
C ARG A 54 -9.41 7.76 0.21
N SER A 55 -10.56 7.50 0.84
CA SER A 55 -10.65 6.62 2.00
C SER A 55 -10.21 5.18 1.70
N ARG A 56 -10.55 4.65 0.52
CA ARG A 56 -10.11 3.30 0.11
C ARG A 56 -8.60 3.25 -0.12
N PHE A 57 -8.02 4.28 -0.74
CA PHE A 57 -6.57 4.38 -0.92
C PHE A 57 -5.82 4.57 0.41
N GLN A 58 -6.38 5.36 1.33
CA GLN A 58 -5.81 5.53 2.67
C GLN A 58 -5.77 4.21 3.42
N GLN A 59 -6.88 3.47 3.42
CA GLN A 59 -6.93 2.15 4.04
C GLN A 59 -5.93 1.18 3.38
N PHE A 60 -5.83 1.20 2.05
CA PHE A 60 -4.88 0.36 1.32
C PHE A 60 -3.42 0.66 1.70
N TYR A 61 -3.00 1.94 1.68
CA TYR A 61 -1.63 2.31 2.05
C TYR A 61 -1.35 2.11 3.53
N GLY A 62 -2.32 2.38 4.41
CA GLY A 62 -2.18 2.16 5.85
C GLY A 62 -2.02 0.68 6.17
N ASN A 63 -2.75 -0.21 5.51
CA ASN A 63 -2.59 -1.66 5.65
C ASN A 63 -1.20 -2.12 5.21
N ILE A 64 -0.72 -1.67 4.04
CA ILE A 64 0.62 -2.01 3.55
C ILE A 64 1.70 -1.52 4.54
N SER A 65 1.58 -0.28 5.01
CA SER A 65 2.55 0.28 5.96
C SER A 65 2.58 -0.52 7.26
N ASN A 66 1.41 -0.82 7.84
CA ASN A 66 1.31 -1.59 9.08
C ASN A 66 1.84 -3.02 8.93
N ASP A 67 1.49 -3.73 7.85
CA ASP A 67 1.96 -5.10 7.65
C ASP A 67 3.47 -5.12 7.37
N ALA A 68 4.00 -4.18 6.58
CA ALA A 68 5.44 -4.05 6.38
C ALA A 68 6.21 -3.79 7.69
N GLN A 69 5.71 -2.88 8.54
CA GLN A 69 6.29 -2.65 9.88
C GLN A 69 6.20 -3.89 10.76
N THR A 70 5.06 -4.59 10.72
CA THR A 70 4.85 -5.83 11.48
C THR A 70 5.87 -6.89 11.08
N ILE A 71 6.15 -7.06 9.78
CA ILE A 71 7.18 -7.99 9.31
C ILE A 71 8.57 -7.58 9.85
N VAL A 72 8.94 -6.30 9.73
CA VAL A 72 10.24 -5.79 10.21
C VAL A 72 10.40 -6.05 11.71
N THR A 73 9.39 -5.71 12.52
CA THR A 73 9.40 -5.93 13.98
C THR A 73 9.46 -7.41 14.32
N ALA A 74 8.62 -8.24 13.70
CA ALA A 74 8.58 -9.67 13.94
C ALA A 74 9.90 -10.37 13.58
N HIS A 75 10.57 -9.93 12.50
CA HIS A 75 11.92 -10.41 12.17
C HIS A 75 12.97 -10.04 13.21
N ALA A 76 12.92 -8.81 13.75
CA ALA A 76 13.83 -8.37 14.80
C ALA A 76 13.61 -9.16 16.11
N GLU A 77 12.37 -9.52 16.40
CA GLU A 77 11.96 -10.31 17.57
C GLU A 77 12.09 -11.84 17.36
N GLN A 78 12.48 -12.27 16.16
CA GLN A 78 12.53 -13.68 15.74
C GLN A 78 11.18 -14.40 15.80
N ASP A 79 10.07 -13.65 15.75
CA ASP A 79 8.71 -14.17 15.69
C ASP A 79 8.30 -14.47 14.25
N MET A 80 8.67 -15.67 13.79
CA MET A 80 8.43 -16.08 12.40
C MET A 80 6.93 -16.28 12.08
N GLU A 81 6.10 -16.62 13.08
CA GLU A 81 4.66 -16.83 12.89
C GLU A 81 3.96 -15.49 12.61
N THR A 82 4.31 -14.46 13.38
CA THR A 82 3.80 -13.09 13.16
C THR A 82 4.29 -12.55 11.82
N ALA A 83 5.56 -12.77 11.47
CA ALA A 83 6.12 -12.34 10.19
C ALA A 83 5.38 -12.99 9.00
N GLU A 84 5.19 -14.31 9.03
CA GLU A 84 4.49 -15.04 7.95
C GLU A 84 3.02 -14.61 7.84
N SER A 85 2.34 -14.43 8.98
CA SER A 85 0.96 -13.92 8.99
C SER A 85 0.86 -12.51 8.40
N ALA A 86 1.82 -11.63 8.70
CA ALA A 86 1.88 -10.29 8.14
C ALA A 86 2.19 -10.31 6.64
N TYR A 87 3.04 -11.23 6.18
CA TYR A 87 3.29 -11.46 4.76
C TYR A 87 2.03 -11.83 3.99
N GLN A 88 1.23 -12.77 4.49
CA GLN A 88 0.00 -13.19 3.82
C GLN A 88 -1.03 -12.04 3.74
N ARG A 89 -1.12 -11.21 4.78
CA ARG A 89 -1.99 -10.02 4.76
C ARG A 89 -1.49 -8.95 3.80
N LEU A 90 -0.18 -8.76 3.72
CA LEU A 90 0.46 -7.85 2.79
C LEU A 90 0.17 -8.27 1.35
N GLU A 91 0.37 -9.54 1.00
CA GLU A 91 0.01 -10.09 -0.33
C GLU A 91 -1.48 -9.93 -0.66
N THR A 92 -2.35 -10.23 0.31
CA THR A 92 -3.81 -10.08 0.14
C THR A 92 -4.21 -8.63 -0.07
N THR A 93 -3.56 -7.70 0.64
CA THR A 93 -3.80 -6.26 0.45
C THR A 93 -3.33 -5.84 -0.93
N PHE A 94 -2.15 -6.26 -1.36
CA PHE A 94 -1.60 -5.95 -2.69
C PHE A 94 -2.50 -6.40 -3.84
N ALA A 95 -3.13 -7.57 -3.72
CA ALA A 95 -4.08 -8.05 -4.73
C ALA A 95 -5.25 -7.08 -4.99
N GLN A 96 -5.53 -6.14 -4.07
CA GLN A 96 -6.57 -5.12 -4.22
C GLN A 96 -6.10 -3.88 -5.00
N GLN A 97 -4.79 -3.73 -5.25
CA GLN A 97 -4.20 -2.57 -5.89
C GLN A 97 -4.80 -2.31 -7.28
N GLU A 98 -4.88 -3.36 -8.10
CA GLU A 98 -5.39 -3.26 -9.47
C GLU A 98 -6.83 -2.72 -9.48
N THR A 99 -7.67 -3.21 -8.56
CA THR A 99 -9.06 -2.74 -8.43
C THR A 99 -9.13 -1.26 -8.03
N LEU A 100 -8.26 -0.83 -7.11
CA LEU A 100 -8.17 0.55 -6.65
C LEU A 100 -7.71 1.50 -7.77
N VAL A 101 -6.65 1.13 -8.48
CA VAL A 101 -6.13 1.92 -9.62
C VAL A 101 -7.16 2.01 -10.73
N ASN A 102 -7.83 0.90 -11.07
CA ASN A 102 -8.90 0.88 -12.07
C ASN A 102 -10.07 1.76 -11.65
N SER A 103 -10.43 1.81 -10.37
CA SER A 103 -11.52 2.67 -9.87
C SER A 103 -11.19 4.17 -10.05
N ILE A 104 -9.93 4.58 -9.85
CA ILE A 104 -9.49 5.96 -10.15
C ILE A 104 -9.49 6.23 -11.65
N ASN A 105 -8.95 5.31 -12.46
CA ASN A 105 -8.90 5.49 -13.90
C ASN A 105 -10.30 5.62 -14.50
N GLN A 106 -11.25 4.83 -14.00
CA GLN A 106 -12.65 4.93 -14.39
C GLN A 106 -13.22 6.30 -14.05
N TYR A 107 -13.07 6.78 -12.81
CA TYR A 107 -13.51 8.12 -12.41
C TYR A 107 -12.92 9.21 -13.31
N CYS A 108 -11.62 9.14 -13.62
CA CYS A 108 -10.95 10.10 -14.51
C CYS A 108 -11.41 9.99 -15.98
N SER A 109 -11.74 8.79 -16.46
CA SER A 109 -12.18 8.53 -17.83
C SER A 109 -13.64 8.93 -18.11
N GLU A 110 -14.49 8.89 -17.08
CA GLU A 110 -15.90 9.26 -17.19
C GLU A 110 -16.11 10.78 -17.31
N GLY A 111 -15.03 11.58 -17.24
CA GLY A 111 -15.07 13.01 -17.57
C GLY A 111 -16.07 13.80 -16.74
N TYR A 112 -16.19 13.48 -15.44
CA TYR A 112 -16.99 14.29 -14.54
C TYR A 112 -16.40 15.72 -14.51
N PRO A 113 -17.18 16.74 -14.93
CA PRO A 113 -16.73 18.12 -14.84
C PRO A 113 -16.52 18.48 -13.36
N GLU A 114 -15.45 19.21 -13.12
CA GLU A 114 -15.07 19.80 -11.82
C GLU A 114 -16.24 20.47 -11.09
#